data_AF-A0A7V2W1Z9-F1
#
_entry.id   AF-A0A7V2W1Z9-F1
#
_cell.length_a   1.000
_cell.length_b   1.000
_cell.length_c   1.000
_cell.angle_alpha   90.00
_cell.angle_beta   90.00
_cell.angle_gamma   90.00
#
_symmetry.space_group_name_H-M   'P 1'
#
loop_
_entity.id
_entity.type
_entity.pdbx_description
1 polymer ?
#
loop_
_entity_poly.entity_id
_entity_poly.type
_entity_poly.pdbx_seq_one_letter_code
_entity_poly.pdbx_strand_id
1 'polypeptide(L)'
;MAGEDISPESLTGRLDTRFIGQKVIYFPKLPSTMDVARREARQGAAEGTVIIAGEQTSGRGRIGRVWLSPPGNITFSVILYPDVSNLPYLMMIASLAVVRSIENVTRLKAGIKWPNDILIDGKKVCGILIENEISGEKTTRAIIGIGININIGGMDVKGSLVPVTSLEKEIRHTVIKTDLINNLLVEMEKLYLRLADGESIYREWRERLVTLGKEVVVIAGDETLKGLAESTDSTGALILKLDDGSTTRIVAGDVSLR
;
A
#
# COMPACT_ATOMS: atom_id res chain seq x y z
N MET A 1 15.91 24.33 -9.19
CA MET A 1 16.11 23.44 -8.03
C MET A 1 16.50 22.08 -8.60
N ALA A 2 17.69 21.58 -8.27
CA ALA A 2 18.06 20.22 -8.64
C ALA A 2 17.05 19.25 -8.01
N GLY A 3 16.49 18.33 -8.80
CA GLY A 3 15.56 17.33 -8.28
C GLY A 3 16.25 16.45 -7.24
N GLU A 4 15.52 16.04 -6.21
CA GLU A 4 16.01 15.06 -5.24
C GLU A 4 16.49 13.79 -5.95
N ASP A 5 17.70 13.34 -5.63
CA ASP A 5 18.30 12.13 -6.21
C ASP A 5 17.69 10.86 -5.60
N ILE A 6 16.86 10.19 -6.38
CA ILE A 6 16.23 8.91 -6.06
C ILE A 6 16.86 7.75 -6.85
N SER A 7 18.12 7.91 -7.25
CA SER A 7 18.93 6.86 -7.86
C SER A 7 19.00 5.60 -6.97
N PRO A 8 19.19 4.41 -7.57
CA PRO A 8 19.46 3.20 -6.81
C PRO A 8 20.57 3.39 -5.78
N GLU A 9 21.66 4.06 -6.13
CA GLU A 9 22.81 4.28 -5.25
C GLU A 9 22.45 5.13 -4.02
N SER A 10 21.63 6.19 -4.21
CA SER A 10 21.13 7.05 -3.14
C SER A 10 20.26 6.29 -2.13
N LEU A 11 19.46 5.34 -2.63
CA LEU A 11 18.56 4.53 -1.81
C LEU A 11 19.26 3.35 -1.14
N THR A 12 20.01 2.53 -1.89
CA THR A 12 20.66 1.32 -1.37
C THR A 12 21.80 1.62 -0.40
N GLY A 13 22.53 2.72 -0.58
CA GLY A 13 23.67 3.08 0.27
C GLY A 13 23.34 3.38 1.73
N ARG A 14 22.05 3.50 2.08
CA ARG A 14 21.56 3.82 3.44
C ARG A 14 20.51 2.86 3.98
N LEU A 15 20.18 1.80 3.24
CA LEU A 15 19.12 0.85 3.59
C LEU A 15 19.62 -0.21 4.57
N ASP A 16 19.11 -0.18 5.80
CA ASP A 16 19.34 -1.22 6.82
C ASP A 16 18.32 -2.35 6.67
N THR A 17 18.42 -3.08 5.57
CA THR A 17 17.58 -4.24 5.25
C THR A 17 18.44 -5.43 4.83
N ARG A 18 17.93 -6.65 5.05
CA ARG A 18 18.56 -7.91 4.68
C ARG A 18 18.38 -8.24 3.19
N PHE A 19 17.22 -7.93 2.62
CA PHE A 19 16.90 -8.25 1.22
C PHE A 19 15.94 -7.25 0.54
N ILE A 20 14.97 -6.65 1.25
CA ILE A 20 14.04 -5.69 0.65
C ILE A 20 14.78 -4.40 0.29
N GLY A 21 14.78 -4.02 -0.98
CA GLY A 21 15.46 -2.82 -1.45
C GLY A 21 16.95 -2.99 -1.66
N GLN A 22 17.53 -4.18 -1.47
CA GLN A 22 18.94 -4.44 -1.78
C GLN A 22 19.22 -4.40 -3.29
N LYS A 23 18.17 -4.57 -4.11
CA LYS A 23 18.17 -4.28 -5.54
C LYS A 23 17.06 -3.30 -5.87
N VAL A 24 17.42 -2.13 -6.38
CA VAL A 24 16.48 -1.08 -6.83
C VAL A 24 16.63 -0.87 -8.34
N ILE A 25 15.51 -0.86 -9.05
CA ILE A 25 15.44 -0.50 -10.47
C ILE A 25 14.61 0.78 -10.58
N TYR A 26 15.27 1.89 -10.90
CA TYR A 26 14.64 3.20 -11.00
C TYR A 26 14.35 3.59 -12.45
N PHE A 27 13.17 4.15 -12.68
CA PHE A 27 12.77 4.77 -13.94
C PHE A 27 12.29 6.20 -13.68
N PRO A 28 12.80 7.21 -14.42
CA PRO A 28 12.24 8.56 -14.36
C PRO A 28 10.75 8.59 -14.73
N LYS A 29 10.37 7.79 -15.74
CA LYS A 29 9.01 7.68 -16.25
C LYS A 29 8.78 6.32 -16.91
N LEU A 30 7.63 5.71 -16.67
CA LEU A 30 7.22 4.42 -17.25
C LEU A 30 5.69 4.25 -17.21
N PRO A 31 5.11 3.25 -17.89
CA PRO A 31 3.67 3.00 -17.77
C PRO A 31 3.24 2.58 -16.36
N SER A 32 3.87 1.57 -15.77
CA SER A 32 3.50 1.01 -14.47
C SER A 32 4.67 0.22 -13.85
N THR A 33 4.98 0.48 -12.57
CA THR A 33 5.94 -0.29 -11.77
C THR A 33 5.49 -1.72 -11.58
N MET A 34 4.17 -1.96 -11.47
CA MET A 34 3.60 -3.31 -11.34
C MET A 34 3.89 -4.18 -12.56
N ASP A 35 3.79 -3.60 -13.77
CA ASP A 35 4.01 -4.32 -15.01
C ASP A 35 5.49 -4.67 -15.20
N VAL A 36 6.39 -3.74 -14.83
CA VAL A 36 7.83 -4.02 -14.78
C VAL A 36 8.13 -5.08 -13.73
N ALA A 37 7.65 -4.93 -12.50
CA ALA A 37 7.87 -5.90 -11.42
C ALA A 37 7.41 -7.32 -11.82
N ARG A 38 6.28 -7.44 -12.52
CA ARG A 38 5.79 -8.74 -13.02
C ARG A 38 6.75 -9.35 -14.04
N ARG A 39 7.29 -8.54 -14.95
CA ARG A 39 8.28 -9.00 -15.92
C ARG A 39 9.57 -9.44 -15.23
N GLU A 40 10.12 -8.62 -14.33
CA GLU A 40 11.34 -8.93 -13.58
C GLU A 40 11.17 -10.19 -12.72
N ALA A 41 10.03 -10.35 -12.03
CA ALA A 41 9.72 -11.54 -11.25
C ALA A 41 9.65 -12.81 -12.12
N ARG A 42 9.10 -12.71 -13.35
CA ARG A 42 9.08 -13.82 -14.32
C ARG A 42 10.46 -14.17 -14.87
N GLN A 43 11.38 -13.21 -14.88
CA GLN A 43 12.77 -13.40 -15.26
C GLN A 43 13.66 -13.85 -14.10
N GLY A 44 13.10 -14.09 -12.91
CA GLY A 44 13.84 -14.60 -11.75
C GLY A 44 14.55 -13.51 -10.94
N ALA A 45 13.98 -12.30 -10.86
CA ALA A 45 14.46 -11.28 -9.94
C ALA A 45 14.53 -11.81 -8.49
N ALA A 46 15.47 -11.30 -7.70
CA ALA A 46 15.62 -11.70 -6.31
C ALA A 46 14.44 -11.19 -5.46
N GLU A 47 14.12 -11.91 -4.38
CA GLU A 47 13.15 -11.43 -3.40
C GLU A 47 13.56 -10.06 -2.85
N GLY A 48 12.59 -9.18 -2.64
CA GLY A 48 12.84 -7.83 -2.17
C GLY A 48 13.32 -6.87 -3.25
N THR A 49 13.42 -7.27 -4.52
CA THR A 49 13.69 -6.35 -5.63
C THR A 49 12.60 -5.27 -5.68
N VAL A 50 13.00 -4.00 -5.73
CA VAL A 50 12.12 -2.83 -5.76
C VAL A 50 12.20 -2.13 -7.11
N ILE A 51 11.05 -1.83 -7.69
CA ILE A 51 10.92 -1.02 -8.91
C ILE A 51 10.36 0.33 -8.50
N ILE A 52 11.00 1.44 -8.87
CA ILE A 52 10.57 2.80 -8.53
C ILE A 52 10.34 3.63 -9.79
N ALA A 53 9.28 4.44 -9.78
CA ALA A 53 8.96 5.41 -10.80
C ALA A 53 8.99 6.84 -10.25
N GLY A 54 9.59 7.77 -11.00
CA GLY A 54 9.34 9.21 -10.80
C GLY A 54 7.94 9.64 -11.27
N GLU A 55 7.42 9.01 -12.33
CA GLU A 55 6.09 9.24 -12.91
C GLU A 55 5.56 7.94 -13.54
N GLN A 56 4.26 7.65 -13.35
CA GLN A 56 3.57 6.58 -14.09
C GLN A 56 2.56 7.16 -15.07
N THR A 57 2.63 6.77 -16.35
CA THR A 57 1.66 7.20 -17.37
C THR A 57 0.40 6.33 -17.43
N SER A 58 0.43 5.14 -16.83
CA SER A 58 -0.66 4.16 -16.85
C SER A 58 -0.73 3.40 -15.52
N GLY A 59 -0.63 4.15 -14.41
CA GLY A 59 -0.67 3.60 -13.06
C GLY A 59 -1.98 2.83 -12.80
N ARG A 60 -1.86 1.68 -12.14
CA ARG A 60 -2.99 0.79 -11.87
C ARG A 60 -3.47 0.95 -10.42
N GLY A 61 -4.78 1.01 -10.25
CA GLY A 61 -5.49 0.81 -8.99
C GLY A 61 -6.30 -0.49 -9.00
N ARG A 62 -7.02 -0.75 -7.91
CA ARG A 62 -7.96 -1.88 -7.82
C ARG A 62 -9.12 -1.73 -8.81
N ILE A 63 -9.69 -2.85 -9.25
CA ILE A 63 -10.91 -2.94 -10.08
C ILE A 63 -10.84 -2.02 -11.32
N GLY A 64 -9.69 -2.05 -12.01
CA GLY A 64 -9.48 -1.30 -13.26
C GLY A 64 -9.38 0.23 -13.11
N ARG A 65 -9.38 0.76 -11.88
CA ARG A 65 -9.17 2.21 -11.66
C ARG A 65 -7.74 2.60 -12.01
N VAL A 66 -7.56 3.88 -12.35
CA VAL A 66 -6.25 4.47 -12.65
C VAL A 66 -5.68 5.10 -11.38
N TRP A 67 -4.41 4.84 -11.11
CA TRP A 67 -3.63 5.59 -10.13
C TRP A 67 -2.88 6.73 -10.83
N LEU A 68 -3.24 7.97 -10.50
CA LEU A 68 -2.57 9.16 -11.04
C LEU A 68 -1.25 9.40 -10.29
N SER A 69 -0.14 9.47 -11.03
CA SER A 69 1.20 9.64 -10.47
C SER A 69 1.97 10.78 -11.14
N PRO A 70 1.57 12.04 -10.93
CA PRO A 70 2.27 13.20 -11.46
C PRO A 70 3.65 13.35 -10.80
N PRO A 71 4.53 14.20 -11.36
CA PRO A 71 5.80 14.54 -10.72
C PRO A 71 5.59 15.00 -9.27
N GLY A 72 6.41 14.48 -8.36
CA GLY A 72 6.30 14.73 -6.91
C GLY A 72 5.57 13.63 -6.14
N ASN A 73 4.91 12.69 -6.84
CA ASN A 73 4.45 11.42 -6.29
C ASN A 73 5.63 10.44 -6.19
N ILE A 74 5.48 9.38 -5.38
CA ILE A 74 6.32 8.19 -5.48
C ILE A 74 5.40 7.01 -5.72
N THR A 75 5.74 6.23 -6.73
CA THR A 75 5.16 4.91 -6.94
C THR A 75 6.28 3.88 -7.01
N PHE A 76 6.09 2.78 -6.30
CA PHE A 76 7.03 1.68 -6.34
C PHE A 76 6.33 0.33 -6.17
N SER A 77 6.99 -0.72 -6.60
CA SER A 77 6.54 -2.10 -6.48
C SER A 77 7.62 -2.96 -5.86
N VAL A 78 7.26 -3.78 -4.87
CA VAL A 78 8.15 -4.75 -4.21
C VAL A 78 7.76 -6.16 -4.64
N ILE A 79 8.75 -6.96 -5.04
CA ILE A 79 8.57 -8.38 -5.40
C ILE A 79 8.87 -9.24 -4.16
N LEU A 80 7.93 -10.09 -3.76
CA LEU A 80 8.07 -11.05 -2.66
C LEU A 80 7.70 -12.47 -3.10
N TYR A 81 8.26 -13.47 -2.42
CA TYR A 81 7.98 -14.90 -2.66
C TYR A 81 7.47 -15.62 -1.40
N PRO A 82 6.35 -15.16 -0.80
CA PRO A 82 5.86 -15.71 0.47
C PRO A 82 5.20 -17.07 0.30
N ASP A 83 5.11 -17.85 1.37
CA ASP A 83 4.20 -19.00 1.42
C ASP A 83 2.74 -18.58 1.17
N VAL A 84 1.95 -19.48 0.59
CA VAL A 84 0.52 -19.24 0.30
C VAL A 84 -0.25 -18.82 1.55
N SER A 85 0.09 -19.41 2.70
CA SER A 85 -0.52 -19.08 4.01
C SER A 85 -0.28 -17.63 4.44
N ASN A 86 0.76 -16.97 3.91
CA ASN A 86 1.14 -15.61 4.28
C ASN A 86 0.49 -14.55 3.38
N LEU A 87 -0.11 -14.93 2.24
CA LEU A 87 -0.75 -14.01 1.30
C LEU A 87 -1.80 -13.07 1.93
N PRO A 88 -2.69 -13.53 2.84
CA PRO A 88 -3.70 -12.65 3.43
C PRO A 88 -3.11 -11.48 4.24
N TYR A 89 -1.89 -11.64 4.79
CA TYR A 89 -1.27 -10.66 5.67
C TYR A 89 -0.46 -9.60 4.93
N LEU A 90 -0.16 -9.78 3.64
CA LEU A 90 0.66 -8.84 2.87
C LEU A 90 0.05 -7.43 2.83
N MET A 91 -1.28 -7.33 2.79
CA MET A 91 -1.96 -6.04 2.86
C MET A 91 -1.77 -5.37 4.22
N MET A 92 -1.78 -6.14 5.32
CA MET A 92 -1.50 -5.61 6.66
C MET A 92 -0.06 -5.12 6.76
N ILE A 93 0.90 -5.91 6.25
CA ILE A 93 2.32 -5.54 6.22
C ILE A 93 2.51 -4.22 5.47
N ALA A 94 2.02 -4.14 4.24
CA ALA A 94 2.19 -2.95 3.40
C ALA A 94 1.51 -1.72 4.03
N SER A 95 0.28 -1.85 4.51
CA SER A 95 -0.46 -0.72 5.09
C SER A 95 0.13 -0.23 6.40
N LEU A 96 0.56 -1.13 7.30
CA LEU A 96 1.27 -0.76 8.52
C LEU A 96 2.60 -0.09 8.22
N ALA A 97 3.38 -0.62 7.28
CA ALA A 97 4.67 -0.04 6.91
C ALA A 97 4.49 1.39 6.38
N VAL A 98 3.48 1.65 5.54
CA VAL A 98 3.17 3.00 5.06
C VAL A 98 2.77 3.93 6.21
N VAL A 99 1.88 3.49 7.10
CA VAL A 99 1.45 4.29 8.26
C VAL A 99 2.64 4.66 9.15
N ARG A 100 3.47 3.68 9.51
CA ARG A 100 4.67 3.90 10.33
C ARG A 100 5.65 4.86 9.66
N SER A 101 5.85 4.73 8.36
CA SER A 101 6.77 5.59 7.60
C SER A 101 6.31 7.03 7.55
N ILE A 102 5.01 7.25 7.29
CA ILE A 102 4.42 8.59 7.32
C ILE A 102 4.58 9.19 8.73
N GLU A 103 4.25 8.44 9.78
CA GLU A 103 4.35 8.91 11.17
C GLU A 103 5.80 9.25 11.57
N ASN A 104 6.76 8.41 11.18
CA ASN A 104 8.16 8.58 11.51
C ASN A 104 8.76 9.81 10.83
N VAL A 105 8.47 10.00 9.54
CA VAL A 105 9.07 11.08 8.73
C VAL A 105 8.36 12.42 8.90
N THR A 106 7.03 12.40 9.08
CA THR A 106 6.21 13.64 9.04
C THR A 106 5.54 13.99 10.36
N ARG A 107 5.52 13.06 11.34
CA ARG A 107 4.74 13.17 12.60
C ARG A 107 3.22 13.30 12.42
N LEU A 108 2.70 13.18 11.19
CA LEU A 108 1.27 13.12 10.94
C LEU A 108 0.69 11.80 11.42
N LYS A 109 -0.54 11.83 11.94
CA LYS A 109 -1.29 10.61 12.27
C LYS A 109 -1.94 10.07 10.99
N ALA A 110 -1.56 8.85 10.62
CA ALA A 110 -2.15 8.16 9.46
C ALA A 110 -3.08 7.02 9.92
N GLY A 111 -4.13 6.78 9.14
CA GLY A 111 -5.11 5.74 9.40
C GLY A 111 -5.33 4.84 8.18
N ILE A 112 -5.65 3.58 8.43
CA ILE A 112 -5.90 2.60 7.38
C ILE A 112 -7.40 2.55 7.11
N LYS A 113 -7.81 2.95 5.91
CA LYS A 113 -9.16 2.71 5.40
C LYS A 113 -9.15 1.37 4.67
N TRP A 114 -9.88 0.41 5.23
CA TRP A 114 -9.98 -0.93 4.65
C TRP A 114 -10.48 -0.87 3.19
N PRO A 115 -9.94 -1.70 2.28
CA PRO A 115 -8.87 -2.67 2.55
C PRO A 115 -7.45 -2.13 2.36
N ASN A 116 -7.25 -1.02 1.65
CA ASN A 116 -5.95 -0.74 1.02
C ASN A 116 -5.61 0.76 0.88
N ASP A 117 -6.39 1.65 1.47
CA ASP A 117 -6.17 3.10 1.39
C ASP A 117 -5.60 3.62 2.71
N ILE A 118 -4.64 4.54 2.64
CA ILE A 118 -4.13 5.25 3.81
C ILE A 118 -4.66 6.68 3.77
N LEU A 119 -5.21 7.13 4.91
CA LEU A 119 -5.81 8.43 5.08
C LEU A 119 -5.06 9.28 6.10
N ILE A 120 -5.06 10.59 5.88
CA ILE A 120 -4.72 11.63 6.86
C ILE A 120 -5.94 12.55 6.95
N ASP A 121 -6.49 12.71 8.15
CA ASP A 121 -7.72 13.50 8.40
C ASP A 121 -8.87 13.17 7.42
N GLY A 122 -9.08 11.86 7.18
CA GLY A 122 -10.12 11.38 6.27
C GLY A 122 -9.83 11.55 4.78
N LYS A 123 -8.69 12.13 4.41
CA LYS A 123 -8.27 12.36 3.01
C LYS A 123 -7.24 11.31 2.60
N LYS A 124 -7.40 10.71 1.42
CA LYS A 124 -6.51 9.68 0.89
C LYS A 124 -5.16 10.26 0.48
N VAL A 125 -4.09 9.68 1.04
CA VAL A 125 -2.70 10.03 0.71
C VAL A 125 -1.97 8.89 0.00
N CYS A 126 -2.37 7.65 0.24
CA CYS A 126 -1.74 6.48 -0.37
C CYS A 126 -2.78 5.42 -0.74
N GLY A 127 -2.49 4.70 -1.83
CA GLY A 127 -3.20 3.48 -2.22
C GLY A 127 -2.21 2.33 -2.41
N ILE A 128 -2.64 1.15 -1.97
CA ILE A 128 -1.86 -0.09 -2.07
C ILE A 128 -2.57 -1.07 -2.99
N LEU A 129 -1.83 -1.75 -3.85
CA LEU A 129 -2.31 -2.80 -4.73
C LEU A 129 -1.43 -4.03 -4.55
N ILE A 130 -2.04 -5.20 -4.39
CA ILE A 130 -1.31 -6.47 -4.32
C ILE A 130 -1.84 -7.39 -5.41
N GLU A 131 -0.93 -7.91 -6.22
CA GLU A 131 -1.22 -8.95 -7.20
C GLU A 131 -0.42 -10.20 -6.85
N ASN A 132 -1.09 -11.34 -6.81
CA ASN A 132 -0.47 -12.63 -6.52
C ASN A 132 -0.55 -13.54 -7.75
N GLU A 133 0.53 -14.23 -8.08
CA GLU A 133 0.60 -15.28 -9.09
C GLU A 133 1.02 -16.58 -8.38
N ILE A 134 0.13 -17.57 -8.38
CA ILE A 134 0.40 -18.90 -7.81
C ILE A 134 0.67 -19.84 -8.97
N SER A 135 1.86 -20.46 -8.99
CA SER A 135 2.28 -21.42 -10.01
C SER A 135 2.64 -22.75 -9.37
N GLY A 136 1.84 -23.78 -9.67
CA GLY A 136 1.95 -25.09 -9.04
C GLY A 136 1.62 -25.07 -7.55
N GLU A 137 2.15 -26.03 -6.79
CA GLU A 137 1.83 -26.20 -5.36
C GLU A 137 2.71 -25.36 -4.42
N LYS A 138 3.80 -24.76 -4.91
CA LYS A 138 4.81 -24.12 -4.03
C LYS A 138 5.31 -22.75 -4.45
N THR A 139 5.20 -22.36 -5.73
CA THR A 139 5.75 -21.06 -6.17
C THR A 139 4.67 -20.00 -6.11
N THR A 140 4.78 -19.13 -5.12
CA THR A 140 3.92 -17.96 -4.99
C THR A 140 4.75 -16.72 -5.26
N ARG A 141 4.21 -15.82 -6.06
CA ARG A 141 4.80 -14.50 -6.34
C ARG A 141 3.80 -13.46 -5.92
N ALA A 142 4.22 -12.53 -5.08
CA ALA A 142 3.42 -11.38 -4.70
C ALA A 142 4.12 -10.11 -5.15
N ILE A 143 3.36 -9.21 -5.76
CA ILE A 143 3.84 -7.88 -6.14
C ILE A 143 3.00 -6.87 -5.38
N ILE A 144 3.66 -6.10 -4.51
CA ILE A 144 3.03 -5.06 -3.71
C ILE A 144 3.35 -3.71 -4.36
N GLY A 145 2.37 -3.10 -5.01
CA GLY A 145 2.42 -1.74 -5.52
C GLY A 145 1.95 -0.73 -4.49
N ILE A 146 2.72 0.32 -4.27
CA ILE A 146 2.44 1.39 -3.33
C ILE A 146 2.58 2.72 -4.06
N GLY A 147 1.52 3.52 -4.06
CA GLY A 147 1.53 4.90 -4.53
C GLY A 147 1.28 5.86 -3.38
N ILE A 148 2.14 6.87 -3.21
CA ILE A 148 2.06 7.86 -2.12
C ILE A 148 2.14 9.27 -2.68
N ASN A 149 1.10 10.06 -2.44
CA ASN A 149 1.09 11.47 -2.76
C ASN A 149 1.97 12.24 -1.77
N ILE A 150 3.12 12.72 -2.23
CA ILE A 150 4.13 13.35 -1.36
C ILE A 150 4.17 14.87 -1.61
N ASN A 151 4.78 15.31 -2.70
CA ASN A 151 5.00 16.73 -3.02
C ASN A 151 4.24 17.14 -4.30
N ILE A 152 2.91 16.96 -4.31
CA ILE A 152 2.08 17.17 -5.50
C ILE A 152 1.15 18.39 -5.42
N GLY A 153 1.23 19.24 -4.39
CA GLY A 153 0.39 20.45 -4.19
C GLY A 153 -1.12 20.22 -4.01
N GLY A 154 -1.66 19.12 -4.56
CA GLY A 154 -3.07 18.74 -4.58
C GLY A 154 -3.43 18.04 -5.89
N MET A 155 -4.46 17.21 -5.86
CA MET A 155 -4.95 16.51 -7.05
C MET A 155 -6.45 16.27 -6.92
N ASP A 156 -7.19 16.58 -7.98
CA ASP A 156 -8.58 16.12 -8.11
C ASP A 156 -8.59 14.75 -8.80
N VAL A 157 -9.13 13.75 -8.10
CA VAL A 157 -9.17 12.37 -8.57
C VAL A 157 -10.63 11.98 -8.76
N LYS A 158 -11.09 12.06 -10.01
CA LYS A 158 -12.42 11.59 -10.39
C LYS A 158 -12.63 10.15 -9.94
N GLY A 159 -13.74 9.90 -9.25
CA GLY A 159 -14.12 8.56 -8.78
C GLY A 159 -13.44 8.12 -7.48
N SER A 160 -12.65 8.97 -6.82
CA SER A 160 -12.20 8.70 -5.45
C SER A 160 -13.39 8.77 -4.49
N LEU A 161 -13.54 7.74 -3.63
CA LEU A 161 -14.61 7.69 -2.62
C LEU A 161 -14.37 8.63 -1.43
N VAL A 162 -13.17 9.21 -1.34
CA VAL A 162 -12.77 10.19 -0.32
C VAL A 162 -11.93 11.28 -0.98
N PRO A 163 -11.86 12.50 -0.39
CA PRO A 163 -10.98 13.53 -0.91
C PRO A 163 -9.52 13.07 -0.91
N VAL A 164 -8.69 13.60 -1.81
CA VAL A 164 -7.28 13.24 -1.96
C VAL A 164 -6.38 14.33 -1.41
N THR A 165 -5.28 13.95 -0.76
CA THR A 165 -4.27 14.86 -0.24
C THR A 165 -2.84 14.38 -0.54
N SER A 166 -1.85 15.15 -0.13
CA SER A 166 -0.42 14.82 -0.17
C SER A 166 0.26 15.17 1.14
N LEU A 167 1.39 14.51 1.46
CA LEU A 167 2.13 14.79 2.69
C LEU A 167 2.54 16.26 2.81
N GLU A 168 3.08 16.85 1.73
CA GLU A 168 3.46 18.26 1.67
C GLU A 168 2.30 19.20 2.04
N LYS A 169 1.09 18.91 1.60
CA LYS A 169 -0.08 19.75 1.86
C LYS A 169 -0.49 19.70 3.33
N GLU A 170 -0.37 18.53 3.95
CA GLU A 170 -0.73 18.33 5.36
C GLU A 170 0.32 18.94 6.31
N ILE A 171 1.62 18.84 6.00
CA ILE A 171 2.69 19.41 6.83
C ILE A 171 3.13 20.82 6.43
N ARG A 172 2.69 21.33 5.28
CA ARG A 172 3.03 22.64 4.69
C ARG A 172 4.53 22.85 4.42
N HIS A 173 5.26 21.78 4.16
CA HIS A 173 6.64 21.82 3.69
C HIS A 173 6.95 20.61 2.80
N THR A 174 7.97 20.70 1.96
CA THR A 174 8.42 19.59 1.12
C THR A 174 8.92 18.43 1.99
N VAL A 175 8.54 17.21 1.62
CA VAL A 175 9.04 15.96 2.22
C VAL A 175 10.23 15.46 1.41
N ILE A 176 11.28 15.01 2.11
CA ILE A 176 12.40 14.28 1.53
C ILE A 176 11.91 12.86 1.18
N LYS A 177 11.80 12.56 -0.11
CA LYS A 177 11.26 11.31 -0.64
C LYS A 177 12.11 10.10 -0.24
N THR A 178 13.42 10.25 -0.26
CA THR A 178 14.40 9.21 0.08
C THR A 178 14.24 8.75 1.53
N ASP A 179 14.02 9.66 2.48
CA ASP A 179 13.75 9.32 3.88
C ASP A 179 12.47 8.49 4.02
N LEU A 180 11.41 8.85 3.29
CA LEU A 180 10.15 8.11 3.30
C LEU A 180 10.30 6.72 2.66
N ILE A 181 10.95 6.61 1.50
CA ILE A 181 11.20 5.32 0.84
C ILE A 181 12.03 4.41 1.76
N ASN A 182 13.12 4.93 2.32
CA ASN A 182 14.03 4.13 3.16
C ASN A 182 13.31 3.62 4.42
N ASN A 183 12.58 4.49 5.12
CA ASN A 183 11.81 4.06 6.29
C ASN A 183 10.75 3.00 5.93
N LEU A 184 10.12 3.15 4.76
CA LEU A 184 9.09 2.23 4.28
C LEU A 184 9.63 0.85 3.95
N LEU A 185 10.76 0.76 3.26
CA LEU A 185 11.38 -0.52 2.94
C LEU A 185 11.87 -1.24 4.20
N VAL A 186 12.43 -0.50 5.17
CA VAL A 186 12.84 -1.04 6.48
C VAL A 186 11.63 -1.56 7.28
N GLU A 187 10.56 -0.76 7.39
CA GLU A 187 9.35 -1.18 8.12
C GLU A 187 8.64 -2.36 7.44
N MET A 188 8.63 -2.40 6.10
CA MET A 188 8.10 -3.53 5.35
C MET A 188 8.87 -4.81 5.65
N GLU A 189 10.21 -4.79 5.61
CA GLU A 189 11.02 -5.97 5.89
C GLU A 189 10.86 -6.44 7.33
N LYS A 190 10.90 -5.51 8.28
CA LYS A 190 10.68 -5.79 9.70
C LYS A 190 9.35 -6.50 9.93
N LEU A 191 8.26 -6.00 9.34
CA LEU A 191 6.93 -6.60 9.47
C LEU A 191 6.83 -7.96 8.77
N TYR A 192 7.48 -8.11 7.61
CA TYR A 192 7.51 -9.37 6.87
C TYR A 192 8.28 -10.47 7.61
N LEU A 193 9.44 -10.15 8.19
CA LEU A 193 10.22 -11.08 9.00
C LEU A 193 9.50 -11.48 10.29
N ARG A 194 8.86 -10.53 10.98
CA ARG A 194 8.04 -10.82 12.17
C ARG A 194 6.94 -11.83 11.87
N LEU A 195 6.26 -11.69 10.72
CA LEU A 195 5.25 -12.66 10.31
C LEU A 195 5.86 -14.05 10.07
N ALA A 196 7.03 -14.12 9.44
CA ALA A 196 7.75 -15.38 9.21
C ALA A 196 8.16 -16.06 10.52
N ASP A 197 8.46 -15.27 11.57
CA ASP A 197 8.75 -15.76 12.93
C ASP A 197 7.47 -16.13 13.72
N GLY A 198 6.29 -16.03 13.11
CA GLY A 198 5.01 -16.40 13.71
C GLY A 198 4.39 -15.30 14.59
N GLU A 199 4.96 -14.09 14.61
CA GLU A 199 4.37 -12.97 15.35
C GLU A 199 3.10 -12.45 14.67
N SER A 200 2.11 -12.09 15.49
CA SER A 200 0.89 -11.45 14.99
C SER A 200 1.09 -9.94 14.79
N ILE A 201 0.82 -9.46 13.58
CA ILE A 201 0.71 -8.03 13.25
C ILE A 201 -0.75 -7.54 13.23
N TYR A 202 -1.71 -8.46 13.38
CA TYR A 202 -3.13 -8.18 13.22
C TYR A 202 -3.65 -7.16 14.24
N ARG A 203 -3.26 -7.29 15.52
CA ARG A 203 -3.75 -6.39 16.58
C ARG A 203 -3.37 -4.94 16.29
N GLU A 204 -2.09 -4.71 15.97
CA GLU A 204 -1.60 -3.38 15.62
C GLU A 204 -2.30 -2.86 14.36
N TRP A 205 -2.40 -3.68 13.30
CA TRP A 205 -3.11 -3.30 12.08
C TRP A 205 -4.57 -2.90 12.35
N ARG A 206 -5.29 -3.69 13.16
CA ARG A 206 -6.68 -3.43 13.52
C ARG A 206 -6.83 -2.12 14.28
N GLU A 207 -5.92 -1.80 15.20
CA GLU A 207 -5.93 -0.54 15.96
C GLU A 207 -5.74 0.70 15.06
N ARG A 208 -5.17 0.52 13.85
CA ARG A 208 -5.01 1.59 12.84
C ARG A 208 -6.21 1.72 11.89
N LEU A 209 -7.19 0.83 11.95
CA LEU A 209 -8.35 0.87 11.04
C LEU A 209 -9.28 2.04 11.39
N VAL A 210 -9.45 2.97 10.46
CA VAL A 210 -10.40 4.09 10.58
C VAL A 210 -11.77 3.77 10.00
N THR A 211 -11.93 2.58 9.44
CA THR A 211 -13.20 2.07 8.89
C THR A 211 -14.10 1.49 9.98
N LEU A 212 -13.53 0.91 11.04
CA LEU A 212 -14.31 0.22 12.07
C LEU A 212 -15.20 1.17 12.88
N GLY A 213 -16.37 0.68 13.27
CA GLY A 213 -17.38 1.44 14.00
C GLY A 213 -18.16 2.45 13.16
N LYS A 214 -18.02 2.41 11.83
CA LYS A 214 -18.73 3.29 10.90
C LYS A 214 -19.71 2.52 10.03
N GLU A 215 -20.78 3.21 9.65
CA GLU A 215 -21.66 2.78 8.57
C GLU A 215 -20.91 2.89 7.24
N VAL A 216 -20.91 1.79 6.49
CA VAL A 216 -20.16 1.69 5.24
C VAL A 216 -21.02 1.11 4.13
N VAL A 217 -20.65 1.47 2.90
CA VAL A 217 -21.11 0.78 1.70
C VAL A 217 -19.93 0.02 1.13
N VAL A 218 -20.06 -1.30 1.03
CA VAL A 218 -19.04 -2.20 0.49
C VAL A 218 -19.49 -2.68 -0.88
N ILE A 219 -18.65 -2.47 -1.90
CA ILE A 219 -18.85 -3.00 -3.25
C ILE A 219 -17.93 -4.22 -3.39
N ALA A 220 -18.51 -5.42 -3.51
CA ALA A 220 -17.78 -6.68 -3.60
C ALA A 220 -18.24 -7.44 -4.86
N GLY A 221 -17.51 -7.29 -5.96
CA GLY A 221 -17.98 -7.79 -7.27
C GLY A 221 -19.23 -7.04 -7.71
N ASP A 222 -20.29 -7.78 -8.04
CA ASP A 222 -21.60 -7.22 -8.44
C ASP A 222 -22.50 -6.90 -7.24
N GLU A 223 -22.09 -7.25 -6.02
CA GLU A 223 -22.87 -7.01 -4.81
C GLU A 223 -22.52 -5.66 -4.17
N THR A 224 -23.55 -4.95 -3.72
CA THR A 224 -23.42 -3.75 -2.89
C THR A 224 -24.07 -4.01 -1.55
N LEU A 225 -23.25 -4.08 -0.51
CA LEU A 225 -23.67 -4.33 0.86
C LEU A 225 -23.58 -3.05 1.68
N LYS A 226 -24.51 -2.85 2.61
CA LYS A 226 -24.53 -1.71 3.52
C LYS A 226 -24.65 -2.21 4.95
N GLY A 227 -23.97 -1.54 5.86
CA GLY A 227 -24.08 -1.82 7.28
C GLY A 227 -22.89 -1.31 8.08
N LEU A 228 -22.83 -1.73 9.34
CA LEU A 228 -21.78 -1.34 10.28
C LEU A 228 -20.53 -2.19 10.05
N ALA A 229 -19.39 -1.53 9.81
CA ALA A 229 -18.07 -2.16 9.85
C ALA A 229 -17.71 -2.54 11.29
N GLU A 230 -18.17 -3.70 11.74
CA GLU A 230 -18.13 -4.12 13.15
C GLU A 230 -16.73 -4.57 13.57
N SER A 231 -16.09 -5.44 12.78
CA SER A 231 -14.77 -5.96 13.10
C SER A 231 -14.02 -6.46 11.87
N THR A 232 -12.84 -7.07 12.07
CA THR A 232 -12.09 -7.81 11.06
C THR A 232 -11.66 -9.15 11.65
N ASP A 233 -11.54 -10.19 10.84
CA ASP A 233 -10.92 -11.44 11.30
C ASP A 233 -9.39 -11.38 11.24
N SER A 234 -8.71 -12.40 11.75
CA SER A 234 -7.24 -12.46 11.78
C SER A 234 -6.59 -12.46 10.39
N THR A 235 -7.34 -12.79 9.33
CA THR A 235 -6.88 -12.77 7.94
C THR A 235 -7.07 -11.40 7.28
N GLY A 236 -7.72 -10.46 7.96
CA GLY A 236 -7.99 -9.11 7.48
C GLY A 236 -9.31 -8.94 6.75
N ALA A 237 -10.16 -9.97 6.71
CA ALA A 237 -11.49 -9.86 6.13
C ALA A 237 -12.38 -8.98 7.01
N LEU A 238 -13.18 -8.10 6.39
CA LEU A 238 -14.14 -7.24 7.09
C LEU A 238 -15.35 -8.06 7.53
N ILE A 239 -15.76 -7.90 8.79
CA ILE A 239 -17.03 -8.41 9.30
C ILE A 239 -18.01 -7.24 9.31
N LEU A 240 -18.98 -7.30 8.39
CA LEU A 240 -20.00 -6.29 8.21
C LEU A 240 -21.29 -6.76 8.86
N LYS A 241 -21.84 -5.95 9.79
CA LYS A 241 -23.14 -6.20 10.40
C LYS A 241 -24.23 -5.48 9.61
N LEU A 242 -25.19 -6.25 9.10
CA LEU A 242 -26.31 -5.77 8.29
C LEU A 242 -27.46 -5.25 9.17
N ASP A 243 -28.42 -4.55 8.55
CA ASP A 243 -29.57 -3.95 9.23
C ASP A 243 -30.48 -5.00 9.91
N ASP A 244 -30.52 -6.23 9.41
CA ASP A 244 -31.26 -7.35 10.00
C ASP A 244 -30.54 -8.00 11.20
N GLY A 245 -29.36 -7.49 11.57
CA GLY A 245 -28.52 -7.96 12.66
C GLY A 245 -27.59 -9.13 12.29
N SER A 246 -27.69 -9.68 11.08
CA SER A 246 -26.77 -10.71 10.59
C SER A 246 -25.39 -10.14 10.26
N THR A 247 -24.38 -10.99 10.24
CA THR A 247 -23.01 -10.61 9.87
C THR A 247 -22.57 -11.29 8.59
N THR A 248 -21.90 -10.55 7.70
CA THR A 248 -21.28 -11.09 6.50
C THR A 248 -19.77 -10.83 6.50
N ARG A 249 -19.02 -11.80 5.98
CA ARG A 249 -17.55 -11.77 5.93
C ARG A 249 -17.08 -11.41 4.53
N ILE A 250 -16.32 -10.32 4.41
CA ILE A 250 -15.89 -9.77 3.12
C ILE A 250 -14.37 -9.80 3.03
N VAL A 251 -13.84 -10.62 2.12
CA VAL A 251 -12.39 -10.81 1.90
C VAL A 251 -11.81 -9.72 0.99
N ALA A 252 -12.60 -9.25 0.03
CA ALA A 252 -12.21 -8.20 -0.90
C ALA A 252 -13.42 -7.35 -1.29
N GLY A 253 -13.22 -6.04 -1.36
CA GLY A 253 -14.21 -5.09 -1.85
C GLY A 253 -13.64 -3.67 -1.87
N ASP A 254 -14.46 -2.70 -2.23
CA ASP A 254 -14.20 -1.28 -2.06
C ASP A 254 -15.16 -0.70 -1.03
N VAL A 255 -14.66 0.15 -0.15
CA VAL A 255 -15.47 0.77 0.91
C VAL A 255 -15.63 2.26 0.70
N SER A 256 -16.87 2.73 0.80
CA SER A 256 -17.20 4.13 1.01
C SER A 256 -17.57 4.36 2.49
N LEU A 257 -16.98 5.39 3.10
CA LEU A 257 -17.37 5.84 4.45
C LEU A 257 -18.54 6.82 4.30
N ARG A 258 -19.61 6.62 5.05
CA ARG A 258 -20.71 7.59 5.14
C ARG A 258 -20.54 8.52 6.33
#